data_AF-A0A433RXV6-F1
#
_entry.id   AF-A0A433RXV6-F1
#
_cell.length_a   1.000
_cell.length_b   1.000
_cell.length_c   1.000
_cell.angle_alpha   90.00
_cell.angle_beta   90.00
_cell.angle_gamma   90.00
#
_symmetry.space_group_name_H-M   'P 1'
#
loop_
_entity.id
_entity.type
_entity.pdbx_description
1 polymer ?
#
loop_
_entity_poly.entity_id
_entity_poly.type
_entity_poly.pdbx_seq_one_letter_code
_entity_poly.pdbx_strand_id
1 'polypeptide(L)'
;MPLASTVKWLVAIEFARQAAEGTINPKKEIPVTAMEHYYLPQLDGGAHSAWLSQLEGVVVSLEDVAKGMIRNSSNANTDYLIELLGLDNINACAKKMGLTHQTALYPLSASQYFPYMYMKAHQLKPEQGAEVLRQMDAATYEAGILEAHETLKNTQLSAEQRKELLSYLPLDVQRVWSDRLPKASTADYVKLMEQLNTRAIFNDAFYDVLDPIVDTAKVNPRRYKQYAEKGGSTAWVLTMAMYATKVNGTTMQLAFFANTDSLKEQRKLQRTIHRFIGKFVTDARFREYVRDELK
;
A
#
# COMPACT_ATOMS: atom_id res chain seq x y z
N MET A 1 -6.16 6.17 -11.02
CA MET A 1 -6.03 4.70 -11.16
C MET A 1 -5.91 4.08 -9.78
N PRO A 2 -6.36 2.83 -9.56
CA PRO A 2 -6.16 2.15 -8.29
C PRO A 2 -4.68 2.01 -7.94
N LEU A 3 -4.34 2.15 -6.66
CA LEU A 3 -2.96 2.25 -6.16
C LEU A 3 -2.41 0.96 -5.55
N ALA A 4 -3.28 0.00 -5.24
CA ALA A 4 -2.90 -1.14 -4.40
C ALA A 4 -2.06 -0.69 -3.19
N SER A 5 -0.96 -1.39 -2.91
CA SER A 5 -0.10 -1.08 -1.76
C SER A 5 0.76 0.20 -1.90
N THR A 6 0.74 0.92 -3.02
CA THR A 6 1.42 2.23 -3.11
C THR A 6 0.75 3.26 -2.20
N VAL A 7 -0.53 3.08 -1.86
CA VAL A 7 -1.27 3.94 -0.92
C VAL A 7 -0.67 3.96 0.50
N LYS A 8 0.14 2.95 0.86
CA LYS A 8 0.79 2.83 2.18
C LYS A 8 1.79 3.95 2.48
N TRP A 9 2.18 4.73 1.46
CA TRP A 9 2.86 6.00 1.66
C TRP A 9 2.09 6.93 2.62
N LEU A 10 0.76 7.03 2.47
CA LEU A 10 -0.05 7.89 3.33
C LEU A 10 -0.04 7.43 4.79
N VAL A 11 -0.05 6.12 5.02
CA VAL A 11 0.02 5.54 6.36
C VAL A 11 1.39 5.79 6.99
N ALA A 12 2.49 5.63 6.25
CA ALA A 12 3.84 5.90 6.75
C ALA A 12 4.09 7.39 7.05
N ILE A 13 3.52 8.29 6.24
CA ILE A 13 3.60 9.73 6.47
C ILE A 13 2.82 10.09 7.74
N GLU A 14 1.59 9.59 7.89
CA GLU A 14 0.80 9.88 9.08
C GLU A 14 1.44 9.29 10.35
N PHE A 15 2.04 8.11 10.25
CA PHE A 15 2.85 7.51 11.31
C PHE A 15 3.99 8.45 11.75
N ALA A 16 4.80 8.90 10.80
CA ALA A 16 5.94 9.78 11.10
C ALA A 16 5.48 11.13 11.66
N ARG A 17 4.36 11.67 11.17
CA ARG A 17 3.75 12.91 11.68
C ARG A 17 3.34 12.77 13.15
N GLN A 18 2.52 11.77 13.48
CA GLN A 18 2.06 11.56 14.85
C GLN A 18 3.21 11.23 15.81
N ALA A 19 4.23 10.50 15.35
CA ALA A 19 5.41 10.20 16.14
C ALA A 19 6.26 11.44 16.44
N ALA A 20 6.49 12.29 15.42
CA ALA A 20 7.23 13.54 15.59
C ALA A 20 6.51 14.54 16.51
N GLU A 21 5.17 14.48 16.55
CA GLU A 21 4.33 15.26 17.46
C GLU A 21 4.21 14.63 18.85
N GLY A 22 4.79 13.45 19.09
CA GLY A 22 4.71 12.73 20.36
C GLY A 22 3.35 12.10 20.66
N THR A 23 2.44 12.04 19.68
CA THR A 23 1.11 11.41 19.81
C THR A 23 1.23 9.89 19.90
N ILE A 24 2.19 9.30 19.17
CA ILE A 24 2.54 7.88 19.27
C ILE A 24 4.02 7.72 19.61
N ASN A 25 4.37 6.58 20.22
CA ASN A 25 5.76 6.21 20.50
C ASN A 25 6.20 5.08 19.54
N PRO A 26 7.09 5.35 18.57
CA PRO A 26 7.61 4.31 17.65
C PRO A 26 8.29 3.13 18.34
N LYS A 27 8.84 3.34 19.55
CA LYS A 27 9.49 2.31 20.36
C LYS A 27 8.53 1.52 21.24
N LYS A 28 7.22 1.79 21.17
CA LYS A 28 6.21 1.02 21.91
C LYS A 28 6.31 -0.45 21.50
N GLU A 29 6.46 -1.33 22.47
CA GLU A 29 6.48 -2.78 22.25
C GLU A 29 5.06 -3.28 21.97
N ILE A 30 4.93 -4.04 20.88
CA ILE A 30 3.69 -4.58 20.36
C ILE A 30 3.86 -6.09 20.20
N PRO A 31 3.00 -6.92 20.82
CA PRO A 31 3.01 -8.35 20.53
C PRO A 31 2.54 -8.59 19.09
N VAL A 32 3.20 -9.49 18.37
CA VAL A 32 2.85 -9.83 16.98
C VAL A 32 1.39 -10.27 16.84
N THR A 33 0.83 -10.88 17.90
CA THR A 33 -0.57 -11.31 17.98
C THR A 33 -1.57 -10.14 17.79
N ALA A 34 -1.17 -8.89 18.04
CA ALA A 34 -2.03 -7.72 17.85
C ALA A 34 -2.46 -7.50 16.37
N MET A 35 -1.77 -8.14 15.41
CA MET A 35 -2.08 -8.05 13.99
C MET A 35 -2.77 -9.30 13.44
N GLU A 36 -2.91 -10.37 14.23
CA GLU A 36 -3.42 -11.67 13.75
C GLU A 36 -4.85 -11.61 13.22
N HIS A 37 -5.67 -10.76 13.83
CA HIS A 37 -7.05 -10.50 13.46
C HIS A 37 -7.16 -9.91 12.04
N TYR A 38 -6.18 -9.10 11.62
CA TYR A 38 -6.12 -8.52 10.28
C TYR A 38 -5.40 -9.41 9.27
N TYR A 39 -4.74 -10.48 9.71
CA TYR A 39 -4.00 -11.35 8.80
C TYR A 39 -4.94 -12.32 8.08
N LEU A 40 -5.05 -12.13 6.75
CA LEU A 40 -5.78 -13.01 5.83
C LEU A 40 -4.78 -13.77 4.93
N PRO A 41 -4.43 -15.02 5.27
CA PRO A 41 -3.43 -15.81 4.55
C PRO A 41 -3.77 -15.93 3.07
N GLN A 42 -2.74 -15.87 2.23
CA GLN A 42 -2.83 -15.97 0.76
C GLN A 42 -3.48 -14.77 0.06
N LEU A 43 -4.04 -13.79 0.78
CA LEU A 43 -4.67 -12.62 0.17
C LEU A 43 -3.71 -11.44 -0.03
N ASP A 44 -2.57 -11.40 0.65
CA ASP A 44 -1.57 -10.34 0.50
C ASP A 44 -0.31 -10.78 -0.29
N GLY A 45 -0.39 -11.89 -1.01
CA GLY A 45 0.73 -12.45 -1.77
C GLY A 45 1.86 -13.03 -0.88
N GLY A 46 1.58 -13.29 0.40
CA GLY A 46 2.57 -13.81 1.36
C GLY A 46 3.40 -12.71 2.03
N ALA A 47 3.02 -11.45 1.84
CA ALA A 47 3.72 -10.28 2.38
C ALA A 47 3.85 -10.33 3.91
N HIS A 48 2.76 -10.59 4.63
CA HIS A 48 2.77 -10.69 6.08
C HIS A 48 3.63 -11.86 6.57
N SER A 49 3.51 -13.04 5.96
CA SER A 49 4.35 -14.19 6.32
C SER A 49 5.83 -13.92 6.10
N ALA A 50 6.19 -13.25 5.01
CA ALA A 50 7.56 -12.85 4.73
C ALA A 50 8.10 -11.88 5.80
N TRP A 51 7.27 -10.95 6.29
CA TRP A 51 7.64 -10.10 7.43
C TRP A 51 7.85 -10.91 8.70
N LEU A 52 6.90 -11.79 9.07
CA LEU A 52 7.01 -12.64 10.25
C LEU A 52 8.28 -13.50 10.25
N SER A 53 8.68 -14.04 9.08
CA SER A 53 9.89 -14.85 8.95
C SER A 53 11.21 -14.10 9.21
N GLN A 54 11.19 -12.76 9.25
CA GLN A 54 12.35 -11.91 9.50
C GLN A 54 12.46 -11.49 10.97
N LEU A 55 11.47 -11.82 11.79
CA LEU A 55 11.43 -11.45 13.20
C LEU A 55 12.21 -12.46 14.05
N GLU A 56 12.96 -11.96 15.03
CA GLU A 56 13.70 -12.77 16.00
C GLU A 56 12.86 -13.13 17.23
N GLY A 57 11.67 -12.54 17.38
CA GLY A 57 10.80 -12.73 18.53
C GLY A 57 9.34 -12.41 18.23
N VAL A 58 8.49 -12.57 19.25
CA VAL A 58 7.03 -12.38 19.17
C VAL A 58 6.57 -11.01 19.68
N VAL A 59 7.51 -10.15 20.07
CA VAL A 59 7.28 -8.76 20.44
C VAL A 59 8.18 -7.90 19.58
N VAL A 60 7.62 -6.86 18.98
CA VAL A 60 8.30 -5.96 18.05
C VAL A 60 8.03 -4.51 18.41
N SER A 61 8.86 -3.59 17.96
CA SER A 61 8.53 -2.17 18.10
C SER A 61 7.42 -1.77 17.13
N LEU A 62 6.67 -0.72 17.46
CA LEU A 62 5.70 -0.13 16.55
C LEU A 62 6.35 0.35 15.23
N GLU A 63 7.59 0.82 15.28
CA GLU A 63 8.39 1.13 14.09
C GLU A 63 8.63 -0.12 13.22
N ASP A 64 8.85 -1.30 13.81
CA ASP A 64 9.02 -2.55 13.06
C ASP A 64 7.71 -3.00 12.40
N VAL A 65 6.56 -2.71 13.02
CA VAL A 65 5.25 -2.89 12.37
C VAL A 65 5.16 -2.01 11.11
N ALA A 66 5.56 -0.73 11.19
CA ALA A 66 5.61 0.19 10.05
C ALA A 66 6.62 -0.24 8.98
N LYS A 67 7.79 -0.76 9.37
CA LYS A 67 8.75 -1.37 8.42
C LYS A 67 8.14 -2.59 7.72
N GLY A 68 7.43 -3.47 8.43
CA GLY A 68 6.74 -4.60 7.82
C GLY A 68 5.67 -4.18 6.81
N MET A 69 4.96 -3.08 7.08
CA MET A 69 4.03 -2.47 6.13
C MET A 69 4.74 -1.97 4.87
N ILE A 70 5.84 -1.23 4.99
CA ILE A 70 6.49 -0.61 3.83
C ILE A 70 7.38 -1.60 3.06
N ARG A 71 8.25 -2.33 3.75
CA ARG A 71 9.30 -3.17 3.16
C ARG A 71 8.79 -4.52 2.67
N ASN A 72 7.85 -5.12 3.40
CA ASN A 72 7.27 -6.41 3.02
C ASN A 72 5.88 -6.25 2.39
N SER A 73 5.27 -5.06 2.48
CA SER A 73 3.91 -4.81 2.00
C SER A 73 2.82 -5.54 2.79
N SER A 74 3.05 -5.85 4.07
CA SER A 74 2.09 -6.55 4.93
C SER A 74 0.75 -5.78 5.02
N ASN A 75 -0.36 -6.40 4.63
CA ASN A 75 -1.70 -5.79 4.76
C ASN A 75 -2.16 -5.77 6.23
N ALA A 76 -1.88 -6.82 7.01
CA ALA A 76 -2.26 -6.87 8.42
C ALA A 76 -1.59 -5.76 9.25
N ASN A 77 -0.30 -5.48 8.99
CA ASN A 77 0.39 -4.37 9.63
C ASN A 77 -0.21 -3.02 9.20
N THR A 78 -0.69 -2.94 7.95
CA THR A 78 -1.29 -1.71 7.43
C THR A 78 -2.60 -1.42 8.17
N ASP A 79 -3.50 -2.40 8.28
CA ASP A 79 -4.80 -2.24 8.94
C ASP A 79 -4.66 -1.96 10.44
N TYR A 80 -3.70 -2.62 11.10
CA TYR A 80 -3.34 -2.29 12.48
C TYR A 80 -2.88 -0.83 12.65
N LEU A 81 -2.04 -0.34 11.74
CA LEU A 81 -1.59 1.06 11.79
C LEU A 81 -2.71 2.04 11.43
N ILE A 82 -3.62 1.68 10.52
CA ILE A 82 -4.79 2.50 10.22
C ILE A 82 -5.69 2.65 11.44
N GLU A 83 -5.93 1.55 12.16
CA GLU A 83 -6.68 1.57 13.43
C GLU A 83 -6.02 2.49 14.46
N LEU A 84 -4.70 2.35 14.64
CA LEU A 84 -3.96 3.13 15.63
C LEU A 84 -3.91 4.62 15.29
N LEU A 85 -3.66 4.97 14.02
CA LEU A 85 -3.46 6.34 13.57
C LEU A 85 -4.78 7.09 13.36
N GLY A 86 -5.87 6.37 13.15
CA GLY A 86 -7.17 6.92 12.80
C GLY A 86 -7.26 7.24 11.31
N LEU A 87 -8.26 6.66 10.64
CA LEU A 87 -8.44 6.77 9.20
C LEU A 87 -8.66 8.22 8.73
N ASP A 88 -9.40 9.01 9.52
CA ASP A 88 -9.66 10.43 9.24
C ASP A 88 -8.36 11.25 9.23
N ASN A 89 -7.43 10.94 10.14
CA ASN A 89 -6.13 11.62 10.19
C ASN A 89 -5.30 11.33 8.94
N ILE A 90 -5.25 10.06 8.51
CA ILE A 90 -4.54 9.64 7.29
C ILE A 90 -5.13 10.34 6.06
N ASN A 91 -6.46 10.35 5.92
CA ASN A 91 -7.15 10.98 4.79
C ASN A 91 -7.02 12.50 4.80
N ALA A 92 -7.03 13.14 5.97
CA ALA A 92 -6.78 14.57 6.11
C ALA A 92 -5.33 14.94 5.73
N CYS A 93 -4.37 14.08 6.06
CA CYS A 93 -2.96 14.26 5.69
C CYS A 93 -2.79 14.35 4.16
N ALA A 94 -3.37 13.43 3.40
CA ALA A 94 -3.34 13.46 1.93
C ALA A 94 -3.88 14.79 1.36
N LYS A 95 -4.98 15.31 1.91
CA LYS A 95 -5.57 16.59 1.51
C LYS A 95 -4.63 17.77 1.82
N LYS A 96 -4.02 17.80 3.02
CA LYS A 96 -3.06 18.83 3.44
C LYS A 96 -1.82 18.88 2.53
N MET A 97 -1.39 17.72 2.02
CA MET A 97 -0.29 17.62 1.06
C MET A 97 -0.69 18.03 -0.37
N GLY A 98 -1.97 18.32 -0.60
CA GLY A 98 -2.51 18.79 -1.86
C GLY A 98 -2.57 17.69 -2.93
N LEU A 99 -2.92 16.46 -2.53
CA LEU A 99 -3.19 15.34 -3.42
C LEU A 99 -4.67 15.39 -3.84
N THR A 100 -4.97 16.05 -4.97
CA THR A 100 -6.34 16.40 -5.35
C THR A 100 -7.13 15.26 -6.01
N HIS A 101 -6.43 14.24 -6.50
CA HIS A 101 -7.03 13.06 -7.16
C HIS A 101 -7.00 11.81 -6.27
N GLN A 102 -6.37 11.90 -5.10
CA GLN A 102 -6.34 10.83 -4.10
C GLN A 102 -7.74 10.64 -3.50
N THR A 103 -8.33 9.46 -3.72
CA THR A 103 -9.57 9.06 -3.04
C THR A 103 -9.28 8.69 -1.59
N ALA A 104 -10.34 8.58 -0.78
CA ALA A 104 -10.21 8.10 0.58
C ALA A 104 -9.49 6.73 0.62
N LEU A 105 -8.56 6.61 1.55
CA LEU A 105 -8.01 5.35 2.00
C LEU A 105 -9.06 4.63 2.85
N TYR A 106 -9.02 3.30 2.84
CA TYR A 106 -9.70 2.41 3.77
C TYR A 106 -8.78 1.21 4.09
N PRO A 107 -9.07 0.43 5.16
CA PRO A 107 -8.25 -0.72 5.54
C PRO A 107 -8.18 -1.80 4.44
N LEU A 108 -6.98 -2.29 4.15
CA LEU A 108 -6.71 -3.12 2.99
C LEU A 108 -7.10 -4.58 3.21
N SER A 109 -6.82 -5.15 4.39
CA SER A 109 -7.27 -6.51 4.72
C SER A 109 -8.79 -6.56 4.81
N ALA A 110 -9.40 -5.55 5.45
CA ALA A 110 -10.85 -5.40 5.47
C ALA A 110 -11.45 -5.29 4.06
N SER A 111 -10.81 -4.58 3.14
CA SER A 111 -11.29 -4.48 1.75
C SER A 111 -11.29 -5.81 1.00
N GLN A 112 -10.44 -6.75 1.40
CA GLN A 112 -10.39 -8.10 0.85
C GLN A 112 -11.40 -9.04 1.53
N TYR A 113 -11.72 -8.78 2.80
CA TYR A 113 -12.71 -9.53 3.56
C TYR A 113 -14.15 -9.13 3.21
N PHE A 114 -14.40 -7.85 2.93
CA PHE A 114 -15.72 -7.29 2.68
C PHE A 114 -16.54 -8.05 1.62
N PRO A 115 -16.01 -8.40 0.42
CA PRO A 115 -16.77 -9.15 -0.57
C PRO A 115 -17.35 -10.46 -0.01
N TYR A 116 -16.56 -11.22 0.73
CA TYR A 116 -17.02 -12.47 1.36
C TYR A 116 -18.07 -12.21 2.43
N MET A 117 -17.83 -11.24 3.32
CA MET A 117 -18.76 -10.88 4.38
C MET A 117 -20.13 -10.49 3.80
N TYR A 118 -20.13 -9.62 2.78
CA TYR A 118 -21.34 -9.16 2.11
C TYR A 118 -22.07 -10.31 1.41
N MET A 119 -21.37 -11.09 0.57
CA MET A 119 -21.99 -12.19 -0.16
C MET A 119 -22.58 -13.25 0.78
N LYS A 120 -21.90 -13.56 1.89
CA LYS A 120 -22.40 -14.52 2.88
C LYS A 120 -23.67 -14.02 3.57
N ALA A 121 -23.70 -12.76 3.99
CA ALA A 121 -24.87 -12.15 4.61
C ALA A 121 -26.09 -12.12 3.68
N HIS A 122 -25.86 -11.94 2.38
CA HIS A 122 -26.91 -11.86 1.36
C HIS A 122 -27.16 -13.18 0.61
N GLN A 123 -26.53 -14.30 1.03
CA GLN A 123 -26.65 -15.61 0.39
C GLN A 123 -26.35 -15.61 -1.12
N LEU A 124 -25.41 -14.77 -1.54
CA LEU A 124 -25.00 -14.61 -2.94
C LEU A 124 -23.90 -15.61 -3.29
N LYS A 125 -24.02 -16.22 -4.47
CA LYS A 125 -22.89 -16.95 -5.07
C LYS A 125 -21.86 -15.97 -5.65
N PRO A 126 -20.58 -16.34 -5.76
CA PRO A 126 -19.53 -15.43 -6.22
C PRO A 126 -19.80 -14.75 -7.57
N GLU A 127 -20.40 -15.44 -8.54
CA GLU A 127 -20.71 -14.88 -9.86
C GLU A 127 -21.77 -13.78 -9.79
N GLN A 128 -22.78 -13.97 -8.94
CA GLN A 128 -23.82 -12.98 -8.68
C GLN A 128 -23.27 -11.82 -7.85
N GLY A 129 -22.49 -12.14 -6.81
CA GLY A 129 -21.90 -11.15 -5.92
C GLY A 129 -20.92 -10.23 -6.63
N ALA A 130 -20.15 -10.71 -7.60
CA ALA A 130 -19.27 -9.86 -8.40
C ALA A 130 -20.05 -8.75 -9.12
N GLU A 131 -21.19 -9.05 -9.72
CA GLU A 131 -22.02 -8.03 -10.38
C GLU A 131 -22.63 -7.05 -9.39
N VAL A 132 -23.17 -7.54 -8.27
CA VAL A 132 -23.73 -6.70 -7.21
C VAL A 132 -22.68 -5.74 -6.65
N LEU A 133 -21.50 -6.25 -6.30
CA LEU A 133 -20.38 -5.45 -5.78
C LEU A 133 -19.84 -4.45 -6.81
N ARG A 134 -19.93 -4.77 -8.12
CA ARG A 134 -19.50 -3.87 -9.20
C ARG A 134 -20.44 -2.67 -9.32
N GLN A 135 -21.75 -2.90 -9.20
CA GLN A 135 -22.79 -1.89 -9.31
C GLN A 135 -23.03 -1.10 -8.02
N MET A 136 -22.59 -1.63 -6.86
CA MET A 136 -22.69 -0.96 -5.57
C MET A 136 -22.06 0.44 -5.61
N ASP A 137 -22.77 1.46 -5.14
CA ASP A 137 -22.22 2.81 -5.08
C ASP A 137 -20.99 2.87 -4.15
N ALA A 138 -20.14 3.86 -4.38
CA ALA A 138 -18.86 3.96 -3.68
C ALA A 138 -19.03 4.12 -2.17
N ALA A 139 -20.03 4.90 -1.72
CA ALA A 139 -20.23 5.17 -0.30
C ALA A 139 -20.67 3.92 0.46
N THR A 140 -21.60 3.14 -0.10
CA THR A 140 -22.01 1.85 0.49
C THR A 140 -20.88 0.83 0.46
N TYR A 141 -20.10 0.76 -0.62
CA TYR A 141 -18.95 -0.15 -0.70
C TYR A 141 -17.90 0.20 0.36
N GLU A 142 -17.57 1.48 0.52
CA GLU A 142 -16.62 1.95 1.54
C GLU A 142 -17.14 1.71 2.96
N ALA A 143 -18.41 2.00 3.24
CA ALA A 143 -19.02 1.73 4.54
C ALA A 143 -18.97 0.23 4.91
N GLY A 144 -19.23 -0.65 3.95
CA GLY A 144 -19.11 -2.10 4.15
C GLY A 144 -17.68 -2.56 4.43
N ILE A 145 -16.66 -1.88 3.88
CA ILE A 145 -15.26 -2.14 4.23
C ILE A 145 -14.98 -1.73 5.68
N LEU A 146 -15.53 -0.61 6.15
CA LEU A 146 -15.35 -0.19 7.54
C LEU A 146 -16.02 -1.15 8.52
N GLU A 147 -17.21 -1.66 8.18
CA GLU A 147 -17.87 -2.72 8.95
C GLU A 147 -17.04 -4.03 8.96
N ALA A 148 -16.44 -4.38 7.82
CA ALA A 148 -15.54 -5.52 7.72
C ALA A 148 -14.29 -5.35 8.59
N HIS A 149 -13.77 -4.13 8.71
CA HIS A 149 -12.63 -3.81 9.58
C HIS A 149 -12.98 -3.98 11.06
N GLU A 150 -14.13 -3.43 11.49
CA GLU A 150 -14.62 -3.63 12.86
C GLU A 150 -14.90 -5.11 13.17
N THR A 151 -15.40 -5.87 12.19
CA THR A 151 -15.60 -7.31 12.34
C THR A 151 -14.27 -8.04 12.56
N LEU A 152 -13.27 -7.79 11.70
CA LEU A 152 -11.95 -8.41 11.81
C LEU A 152 -11.28 -8.05 13.13
N LYS A 153 -11.29 -6.78 13.52
CA LYS A 153 -10.73 -6.29 14.79
C LYS A 153 -11.22 -7.09 16.01
N ASN A 154 -12.47 -7.54 16.00
CA ASN A 154 -13.10 -8.25 17.11
C ASN A 154 -13.21 -9.77 16.91
N THR A 155 -12.78 -10.30 15.75
CA THR A 155 -13.01 -11.70 15.38
C THR A 155 -11.78 -12.35 14.78
N GLN A 156 -11.31 -13.42 15.40
CA GLN A 156 -10.31 -14.29 14.81
C GLN A 156 -10.98 -15.35 13.93
N LEU A 157 -10.73 -15.30 12.62
CA LEU A 157 -11.26 -16.29 11.68
C LEU A 157 -10.63 -17.67 11.90
N SER A 158 -11.47 -18.72 11.95
CA SER A 158 -11.04 -20.12 11.99
C SER A 158 -10.37 -20.55 10.67
N ALA A 159 -9.69 -21.70 10.68
CA ALA A 159 -9.10 -22.26 9.46
C ALA A 159 -10.15 -22.55 8.39
N GLU A 160 -11.33 -23.02 8.79
CA GLU A 160 -12.48 -23.29 7.92
C GLU A 160 -13.03 -22.00 7.33
N GLN A 161 -13.20 -20.96 8.15
CA GLN A 161 -13.66 -19.64 7.67
C GLN A 161 -12.66 -19.01 6.70
N ARG A 162 -11.35 -19.16 6.95
CA ARG A 162 -10.29 -18.69 6.04
C ARG A 162 -10.34 -19.46 4.72
N LYS A 163 -10.57 -20.77 4.75
CA LYS A 163 -10.74 -21.60 3.54
C LYS A 163 -12.00 -21.20 2.76
N GLU A 164 -13.10 -20.97 3.45
CA GLU A 164 -14.36 -20.51 2.87
C GLU A 164 -14.19 -19.12 2.22
N LEU A 165 -13.56 -18.17 2.92
CA LEU A 165 -13.22 -16.84 2.38
C LEU A 165 -12.54 -16.95 1.01
N LEU A 166 -11.53 -17.83 0.86
CA LEU A 166 -10.83 -18.03 -0.41
C LEU A 166 -11.75 -18.52 -1.53
N SER A 167 -12.74 -19.37 -1.22
CA SER A 167 -13.70 -19.84 -2.24
C SER A 167 -14.66 -18.75 -2.72
N TYR A 168 -14.83 -17.67 -1.96
CA TYR A 168 -15.64 -16.51 -2.35
C TYR A 168 -14.85 -15.44 -3.11
N LEU A 169 -13.56 -15.66 -3.36
CA LEU A 169 -12.71 -14.71 -4.07
C LEU A 169 -12.19 -15.27 -5.39
N PRO A 170 -13.05 -15.73 -6.33
CA PRO A 170 -12.61 -16.00 -7.69
C PRO A 170 -12.12 -14.72 -8.37
N LEU A 171 -11.44 -14.86 -9.50
CA LEU A 171 -10.80 -13.73 -10.19
C LEU A 171 -11.78 -12.57 -10.47
N ASP A 172 -13.03 -12.87 -10.78
CA ASP A 172 -14.03 -11.85 -11.12
C ASP A 172 -14.36 -10.95 -9.92
N VAL A 173 -14.45 -11.54 -8.71
CA VAL A 173 -14.62 -10.79 -7.45
C VAL A 173 -13.33 -10.04 -7.11
N GLN A 174 -12.17 -10.67 -7.28
CA GLN A 174 -10.88 -10.01 -7.09
C GLN A 174 -10.68 -8.82 -8.04
N ARG A 175 -11.23 -8.88 -9.26
CA ARG A 175 -11.20 -7.79 -10.23
C ARG A 175 -12.01 -6.61 -9.72
N VAL A 176 -13.22 -6.86 -9.20
CA VAL A 176 -14.05 -5.81 -8.58
C VAL A 176 -13.32 -5.14 -7.43
N TRP A 177 -12.72 -5.93 -6.53
CA TRP A 177 -11.88 -5.40 -5.45
C TRP A 177 -10.72 -4.54 -5.99
N SER A 178 -9.94 -5.09 -6.94
CA SER A 178 -8.79 -4.41 -7.53
C SER A 178 -9.15 -3.07 -8.18
N ASP A 179 -10.25 -3.00 -8.91
CA ASP A 179 -10.72 -1.78 -9.59
C ASP A 179 -11.30 -0.73 -8.62
N ARG A 180 -11.68 -1.16 -7.42
CA ARG A 180 -12.23 -0.30 -6.36
C ARG A 180 -11.22 0.15 -5.33
N LEU A 181 -9.99 -0.39 -5.33
CA LEU A 181 -8.89 0.06 -4.46
C LEU A 181 -8.70 1.58 -4.51
N PRO A 182 -8.18 2.20 -3.42
CA PRO A 182 -7.96 3.65 -3.37
C PRO A 182 -7.17 4.13 -4.60
N LYS A 183 -7.60 5.26 -5.16
CA LYS A 183 -7.13 5.76 -6.45
C LYS A 183 -6.37 7.05 -6.29
N ALA A 184 -5.41 7.30 -7.17
CA ALA A 184 -4.83 8.62 -7.38
C ALA A 184 -4.30 8.79 -8.82
N SER A 185 -3.67 9.93 -9.09
CA SER A 185 -2.95 10.22 -10.32
C SER A 185 -1.42 10.09 -10.12
N THR A 186 -0.68 9.86 -11.20
CA THR A 186 0.79 9.92 -11.14
C THR A 186 1.27 11.32 -10.81
N ALA A 187 0.54 12.38 -11.20
CA ALA A 187 0.84 13.76 -10.84
C ALA A 187 0.82 13.99 -9.32
N ASP A 188 -0.19 13.46 -8.63
CA ASP A 188 -0.28 13.52 -7.16
C ASP A 188 0.93 12.85 -6.52
N TYR A 189 1.29 11.64 -6.98
CA TYR A 189 2.39 10.89 -6.37
C TYR A 189 3.77 11.43 -6.75
N VAL A 190 3.98 11.99 -7.94
CA VAL A 190 5.23 12.70 -8.25
C VAL A 190 5.39 13.92 -7.33
N LYS A 191 4.33 14.72 -7.15
CA LYS A 191 4.33 15.86 -6.21
C LYS A 191 4.60 15.40 -4.78
N LEU A 192 3.97 14.32 -4.33
CA LEU A 192 4.22 13.73 -3.01
C LEU A 192 5.70 13.35 -2.84
N MET A 193 6.24 12.60 -3.81
CA MET A 193 7.64 12.17 -3.80
C MET A 193 8.59 13.37 -3.85
N GLU A 194 8.23 14.45 -4.53
CA GLU A 194 9.01 15.70 -4.57
C GLU A 194 9.06 16.35 -3.20
N GLN A 195 7.91 16.57 -2.57
CA GLN A 195 7.80 17.18 -1.24
C GLN A 195 8.62 16.43 -0.17
N LEU A 196 8.61 15.09 -0.22
CA LEU A 196 9.41 14.25 0.69
C LEU A 196 10.91 14.35 0.40
N ASN A 197 11.30 14.32 -0.88
CA ASN A 197 12.72 14.36 -1.27
C ASN A 197 13.36 15.72 -0.99
N THR A 198 12.62 16.82 -1.22
CA THR A 198 13.11 18.19 -0.94
C THR A 198 13.00 18.57 0.52
N ARG A 199 12.40 17.72 1.35
CA ARG A 199 12.14 17.95 2.78
C ARG A 199 11.38 19.26 3.05
N ALA A 200 10.51 19.68 2.13
CA ALA A 200 9.97 21.05 2.15
C ALA A 200 8.81 21.28 3.13
N ILE A 201 8.14 20.22 3.60
CA ILE A 201 6.86 20.34 4.33
C ILE A 201 6.97 20.00 5.82
N PHE A 202 7.88 19.10 6.18
CA PHE A 202 8.01 18.61 7.55
C PHE A 202 9.38 18.96 8.14
N ASN A 203 9.48 18.96 9.47
CA ASN A 203 10.73 19.22 10.19
C ASN A 203 11.60 17.95 10.30
N ASP A 204 12.80 18.09 10.86
CA ASP A 204 13.75 16.97 10.99
C ASP A 204 13.18 15.82 11.84
N ALA A 205 12.44 16.12 12.91
CA ALA A 205 11.82 15.10 13.77
C ALA A 205 10.89 14.15 13.00
N PHE A 206 10.19 14.64 11.97
CA PHE A 206 9.41 13.79 11.08
C PHE A 206 10.29 12.84 10.27
N TYR A 207 11.38 13.34 9.68
CA TYR A 207 12.25 12.52 8.85
C TYR A 207 13.09 11.53 9.66
N ASP A 208 13.45 11.89 10.90
CA ASP A 208 14.09 10.98 11.85
C ASP A 208 13.23 9.73 12.11
N VAL A 209 11.91 9.82 11.95
CA VAL A 209 10.98 8.68 12.03
C VAL A 209 10.72 8.04 10.67
N LEU A 210 10.51 8.84 9.61
CA LEU A 210 10.15 8.30 8.29
C LEU A 210 11.31 7.55 7.64
N ASP A 211 12.53 8.09 7.67
CA ASP A 211 13.67 7.54 6.94
C ASP A 211 14.03 6.11 7.38
N PRO A 212 14.08 5.76 8.68
CA PRO A 212 14.29 4.38 9.12
C PRO A 212 13.26 3.37 8.59
N ILE A 213 12.06 3.83 8.22
CA ILE A 213 10.98 3.01 7.69
C ILE A 213 11.14 2.82 6.17
N VAL A 214 11.33 3.92 5.44
CA VAL A 214 11.19 3.94 3.97
C VAL A 214 12.52 3.94 3.22
N ASP A 215 13.61 4.42 3.81
CA ASP A 215 14.90 4.53 3.12
C ASP A 215 15.58 3.16 3.01
N THR A 216 15.98 2.86 1.78
CA THR A 216 16.67 1.63 1.38
C THR A 216 17.95 1.94 0.60
N ALA A 217 18.45 3.19 0.62
CA ALA A 217 19.70 3.59 -0.01
C ALA A 217 20.89 2.69 0.35
N LYS A 218 20.90 2.12 1.56
CA LYS A 218 21.90 1.14 2.02
C LYS A 218 22.04 -0.09 1.12
N VAL A 219 21.05 -0.40 0.28
CA VAL A 219 21.14 -1.46 -0.74
C VAL A 219 22.10 -1.08 -1.87
N ASN A 220 22.24 0.22 -2.18
CA ASN A 220 23.19 0.72 -3.19
C ASN A 220 23.79 2.09 -2.81
N PRO A 221 24.64 2.15 -1.76
CA PRO A 221 25.15 3.41 -1.20
C PRO A 221 26.13 4.12 -2.14
N ARG A 222 26.70 3.42 -3.13
CA ARG A 222 27.55 4.02 -4.17
C ARG A 222 26.76 4.92 -5.11
N ARG A 223 25.45 4.70 -5.24
CA ARG A 223 24.59 5.39 -6.18
C ARG A 223 23.69 6.42 -5.51
N TYR A 224 23.19 6.12 -4.31
CA TYR A 224 22.19 6.92 -3.63
C TYR A 224 22.62 7.33 -2.23
N LYS A 225 22.41 8.61 -1.90
CA LYS A 225 22.41 9.12 -0.51
C LYS A 225 21.10 8.78 0.19
N GLN A 226 20.00 8.84 -0.55
CA GLN A 226 18.64 8.50 -0.08
C GLN A 226 17.90 7.84 -1.23
N TYR A 227 17.16 6.76 -0.96
CA TYR A 227 16.34 6.05 -1.94
C TYR A 227 15.16 5.39 -1.23
N ALA A 228 13.96 5.82 -1.56
CA ALA A 228 12.75 5.23 -1.02
C ALA A 228 11.76 4.95 -2.14
N GLU A 229 11.11 3.79 -2.05
CA GLU A 229 10.18 3.29 -3.06
C GLU A 229 9.07 2.50 -2.38
N LYS A 230 7.84 2.68 -2.87
CA LYS A 230 6.75 1.75 -2.57
C LYS A 230 5.99 1.37 -3.84
N GLY A 231 6.07 0.08 -4.16
CA GLY A 231 5.23 -0.56 -5.16
C GLY A 231 3.88 -1.03 -4.59
N GLY A 232 2.92 -1.20 -5.49
CA GLY A 232 1.64 -1.83 -5.25
C GLY A 232 1.26 -2.73 -6.42
N SER A 233 0.71 -3.91 -6.13
CA SER A 233 0.27 -4.80 -7.18
C SER A 233 -0.99 -5.57 -6.82
N THR A 234 -1.77 -5.86 -7.84
CA THR A 234 -2.81 -6.90 -7.87
C THR A 234 -2.60 -7.75 -9.13
N ALA A 235 -3.57 -8.61 -9.45
CA ALA A 235 -3.60 -9.34 -10.72
C ALA A 235 -3.72 -8.43 -11.96
N TRP A 236 -4.13 -7.16 -11.83
CA TRP A 236 -4.31 -6.23 -12.96
C TRP A 236 -3.59 -4.90 -12.81
N VAL A 237 -3.37 -4.46 -11.56
CA VAL A 237 -2.76 -3.17 -11.23
C VAL A 237 -1.30 -3.35 -10.89
N LEU A 238 -0.43 -2.51 -11.45
CA LEU A 238 0.95 -2.34 -11.00
C LEU A 238 1.24 -0.85 -10.84
N THR A 239 1.56 -0.45 -9.63
CA THR A 239 1.89 0.92 -9.29
C THR A 239 3.22 1.00 -8.58
N MET A 240 3.85 2.16 -8.66
CA MET A 240 5.08 2.45 -7.94
C MET A 240 5.22 3.96 -7.79
N ALA A 241 5.71 4.39 -6.63
CA ALA A 241 6.19 5.74 -6.41
C ALA A 241 7.53 5.69 -5.67
N MET A 242 8.49 6.48 -6.14
CA MET A 242 9.82 6.57 -5.56
C MET A 242 10.36 7.99 -5.56
N TYR A 243 11.25 8.26 -4.61
CA TYR A 243 12.18 9.38 -4.66
C TYR A 243 13.59 8.93 -4.34
N ALA A 244 14.56 9.68 -4.86
CA ALA A 244 15.97 9.42 -4.60
C ALA A 244 16.80 10.70 -4.64
N THR A 245 17.88 10.71 -3.88
CA THR A 245 18.98 11.67 -3.98
C THR A 245 20.26 10.89 -4.28
N LYS A 246 20.90 11.18 -5.41
CA LYS A 246 22.16 10.54 -5.82
C LYS A 246 23.35 11.08 -5.02
N VAL A 247 24.47 10.35 -5.05
CA VAL A 247 25.74 10.77 -4.41
C VAL A 247 26.24 12.14 -4.89
N ASN A 248 26.00 12.49 -6.16
CA ASN A 248 26.34 13.79 -6.74
C ASN A 248 25.33 14.91 -6.42
N GLY A 249 24.32 14.65 -5.59
CA GLY A 249 23.28 15.63 -5.19
C GLY A 249 22.09 15.73 -6.15
N THR A 250 22.08 15.02 -7.29
CA THR A 250 20.91 15.01 -8.18
C THR A 250 19.72 14.35 -7.48
N THR A 251 18.60 15.05 -7.41
CA THR A 251 17.31 14.53 -6.91
C THR A 251 16.49 13.95 -8.05
N MET A 252 15.63 12.97 -7.73
CA MET A 252 14.76 12.28 -8.68
C MET A 252 13.46 11.86 -8.01
N GLN A 253 12.36 11.96 -8.76
CA GLN A 253 11.03 11.51 -8.38
C GLN A 253 10.41 10.77 -9.56
N LEU A 254 9.69 9.69 -9.27
CA LEU A 254 9.00 8.93 -10.32
C LEU A 254 7.74 8.28 -9.74
N ALA A 255 6.65 8.37 -10.49
CA ALA A 255 5.47 7.55 -10.29
C ALA A 255 5.14 6.81 -11.59
N PHE A 256 4.82 5.52 -11.47
CA PHE A 256 4.41 4.65 -12.58
C PHE A 256 3.14 3.93 -12.19
N PHE A 257 2.03 4.15 -12.90
CA PHE A 257 0.77 3.44 -12.68
C PHE A 257 0.34 2.73 -13.96
N ALA A 258 0.02 1.45 -13.87
CA ALA A 258 -0.54 0.64 -14.93
C ALA A 258 -1.73 -0.16 -14.41
N ASN A 259 -2.76 -0.26 -15.24
CA ASN A 259 -3.90 -1.15 -15.06
C ASN A 259 -4.06 -1.88 -16.39
N THR A 260 -3.97 -3.21 -16.36
CA THR A 260 -3.96 -4.06 -17.56
C THR A 260 -5.18 -4.96 -17.53
N ASP A 261 -5.75 -5.28 -18.69
CA ASP A 261 -6.81 -6.28 -18.77
C ASP A 261 -6.26 -7.70 -18.96
N SER A 262 -4.99 -7.83 -19.30
CA SER A 262 -4.31 -9.10 -19.57
C SER A 262 -3.40 -9.52 -18.41
N LEU A 263 -3.74 -10.62 -17.74
CA LEU A 263 -2.88 -11.23 -16.71
C LEU A 263 -1.47 -11.58 -17.24
N LYS A 264 -1.37 -11.89 -18.54
CA LYS A 264 -0.08 -12.17 -19.19
C LYS A 264 0.78 -10.91 -19.31
N GLU A 265 0.18 -9.80 -19.71
CA GLU A 265 0.86 -8.50 -19.78
C GLU A 265 1.24 -8.01 -18.39
N GLN A 266 0.36 -8.16 -17.41
CA GLN A 266 0.66 -7.84 -16.03
C GLN A 266 1.90 -8.60 -15.53
N ARG A 267 1.96 -9.92 -15.73
CA ARG A 267 3.12 -10.73 -15.33
C ARG A 267 4.39 -10.31 -16.06
N LYS A 268 4.30 -9.96 -17.34
CA LYS A 268 5.43 -9.43 -18.10
C LYS A 268 5.90 -8.12 -17.48
N LEU A 269 4.98 -7.20 -17.22
CA LEU A 269 5.25 -5.89 -16.64
C LEU A 269 5.93 -5.99 -15.28
N GLN A 270 5.39 -6.80 -14.35
CA GLN A 270 5.99 -7.05 -13.04
C GLN A 270 7.43 -7.54 -13.12
N ARG A 271 7.75 -8.41 -14.09
CA ARG A 271 9.11 -8.94 -14.31
C ARG A 271 10.07 -7.92 -14.95
N THR A 272 9.55 -6.91 -15.63
CA THR A 272 10.37 -5.98 -16.41
C THR A 272 10.44 -4.58 -15.83
N ILE A 273 9.52 -4.18 -14.94
CA ILE A 273 9.35 -2.78 -14.51
C ILE A 273 10.62 -2.20 -13.88
N HIS A 274 11.31 -2.93 -12.99
CA HIS A 274 12.52 -2.43 -12.34
C HIS A 274 13.67 -2.21 -13.33
N ARG A 275 13.78 -3.08 -14.35
CA ARG A 275 14.76 -2.92 -15.43
C ARG A 275 14.39 -1.74 -16.34
N PHE A 276 13.10 -1.56 -16.63
CA PHE A 276 12.60 -0.41 -17.37
C PHE A 276 12.93 0.89 -16.63
N ILE A 277 12.58 1.00 -15.35
CA ILE A 277 12.87 2.17 -14.51
C ILE A 277 14.37 2.40 -14.40
N GLY A 278 15.14 1.34 -14.15
CA GLY A 278 16.60 1.40 -14.08
C GLY A 278 17.19 2.06 -15.32
N LYS A 279 16.77 1.60 -16.51
CA LYS A 279 17.20 2.17 -17.80
C LYS A 279 16.67 3.58 -18.01
N PHE A 280 15.39 3.83 -17.73
CA PHE A 280 14.76 5.15 -17.83
C PHE A 280 15.49 6.20 -16.99
N VAL A 281 15.91 5.84 -15.79
CA VAL A 281 16.64 6.73 -14.89
C VAL A 281 18.08 7.01 -15.35
N THR A 282 18.75 6.06 -16.03
CA THR A 282 20.18 6.19 -16.34
C THR A 282 20.51 6.55 -17.78
N ASP A 283 19.61 6.34 -18.73
CA ASP A 283 19.87 6.48 -20.16
C ASP A 283 18.98 7.56 -20.78
N ALA A 284 19.59 8.69 -21.17
CA ALA A 284 18.87 9.82 -21.77
C ALA A 284 18.23 9.46 -23.12
N ARG A 285 18.92 8.68 -23.97
CA ARG A 285 18.38 8.25 -25.27
C ARG A 285 17.20 7.32 -25.09
N PHE A 286 17.26 6.46 -24.07
CA PHE A 286 16.12 5.59 -23.75
C PHE A 286 14.91 6.39 -23.26
N ARG A 287 15.11 7.47 -22.49
CA ARG A 287 14.00 8.37 -22.11
C ARG A 287 13.37 9.06 -23.32
N GLU A 288 14.20 9.53 -24.26
CA GLU A 288 13.71 10.12 -25.50
C GLU A 288 12.90 9.13 -26.32
N TYR A 289 13.41 7.90 -26.48
CA TYR A 289 12.69 6.80 -27.12
C TYR A 289 11.33 6.53 -26.45
N VAL A 290 11.30 6.38 -25.13
CA VAL A 290 10.04 6.16 -24.39
C VAL A 290 9.06 7.31 -24.57
N ARG A 291 9.54 8.56 -24.54
CA ARG A 291 8.70 9.74 -24.77
C ARG A 291 8.08 9.70 -26.17
N ASP A 292 8.83 9.28 -27.18
CA ASP A 292 8.36 9.29 -28.57
C ASP A 292 7.40 8.13 -28.88
N GLU A 293 7.54 6.98 -28.19
CA GLU A 293 6.59 5.84 -28.28
C GLU A 293 5.27 6.06 -27.51
N LEU A 294 5.25 6.94 -26.53
CA LEU A 294 4.08 7.21 -25.66
C LEU A 294 3.33 8.50 -26.02
N LYS A 295 3.68 9.15 -27.14
CA LYS A 295 2.98 10.32 -27.67
C LYS A 295 1.72 9.94 -28.42
#